data_AF-A0A4R7ZQ95-F1
#
_entry.id   AF-A0A4R7ZQ95-F1
#
_cell.length_a   1.000
_cell.length_b   1.000
_cell.length_c   1.000
_cell.angle_alpha   90.00
_cell.angle_beta   90.00
_cell.angle_gamma   90.00
#
_symmetry.space_group_name_H-M   'P 1'
#
loop_
_entity.id
_entity.type
_entity.pdbx_description
1 polymer ?
#
loop_
_entity_poly.entity_id
_entity_poly.type
_entity_poly.pdbx_seq_one_letter_code
_entity_poly.pdbx_strand_id
1 'polypeptide(L)'
;MVVALIATRSSLVDVGSSCCRMAVHSTTAEVSTCGRHWADALGVPGQWPFFDLAVMFDPSVENNPVWMERLEADSGHKLWTRSRQVVADMFRWASLGDRPKERFPEFDDPYEPMIQLLERGGEIWPATARSSST
;
A
#
# COMPACT_ATOMS: atom_id res chain seq x y z
N MET A 1 12.28 -2.95 -9.27
CA MET A 1 11.63 -4.09 -9.96
C MET A 1 10.18 -4.31 -9.52
N VAL A 2 9.88 -4.27 -8.20
CA VAL A 2 8.51 -4.33 -7.65
C VAL A 2 7.56 -3.31 -8.29
N VAL A 3 8.01 -2.06 -8.43
CA VAL A 3 7.20 -0.97 -9.01
C VAL A 3 7.01 -1.11 -10.51
N ALA A 4 7.93 -1.74 -11.25
CA ALA A 4 7.70 -2.00 -12.68
C ALA A 4 6.50 -2.95 -12.88
N LEU A 5 6.30 -3.93 -11.99
CA LEU A 5 5.16 -4.86 -12.07
C LEU A 5 3.82 -4.19 -11.70
N ILE A 6 3.81 -3.27 -10.74
CA ILE A 6 2.61 -2.51 -10.33
C ILE A 6 2.31 -1.37 -11.33
N ALA A 7 3.34 -0.68 -11.83
CA ALA A 7 3.24 0.46 -12.74
C ALA A 7 2.88 0.07 -14.18
N THR A 8 3.23 -1.15 -14.64
CA THR A 8 2.86 -1.59 -16.01
C THR A 8 1.34 -1.70 -16.21
N ARG A 9 0.54 -1.72 -15.13
CA ARG A 9 -0.94 -1.66 -15.20
C ARG A 9 -1.55 -0.29 -14.90
N SER A 10 -0.81 0.64 -14.29
CA SER A 10 -1.36 1.93 -13.80
C SER A 10 -1.08 3.12 -14.74
N SER A 11 -0.45 2.88 -15.89
CA SER A 11 0.03 3.94 -16.78
C SER A 11 -1.10 4.47 -17.67
N LEU A 12 -2.05 5.21 -17.09
CA LEU A 12 -2.95 6.08 -17.85
C LEU A 12 -3.71 7.15 -17.02
N VAL A 13 -3.12 7.77 -15.99
CA VAL A 13 -3.70 9.04 -15.49
C VAL A 13 -2.62 9.97 -14.93
N ASP A 14 -2.33 11.03 -15.70
CA ASP A 14 -1.64 12.23 -15.24
C ASP A 14 -2.70 13.31 -14.90
N VAL A 15 -2.26 14.29 -14.10
CA VAL A 15 -2.90 15.57 -13.72
C VAL A 15 -3.72 15.55 -12.42
N GLY A 16 -3.01 15.84 -11.32
CA GLY A 16 -3.40 16.91 -10.40
C GLY A 16 -4.30 16.53 -9.21
N SER A 17 -3.69 16.10 -8.10
CA SER A 17 -4.29 16.29 -6.77
C SER A 17 -3.22 16.57 -5.72
N SER A 18 -3.52 17.49 -4.82
CA SER A 18 -2.57 18.40 -4.18
C SER A 18 -1.88 17.86 -2.91
N CYS A 19 -2.19 16.65 -2.43
CA CYS A 19 -1.66 16.23 -1.12
C CYS A 19 -0.21 15.72 -1.16
N CYS A 20 0.27 15.17 -2.28
CA CYS A 20 1.62 14.58 -2.33
C CYS A 20 2.75 15.49 -2.85
N ARG A 21 2.47 16.67 -3.43
CA ARG A 21 3.52 17.50 -4.07
C ARG A 21 4.48 18.20 -3.09
N MET A 22 4.23 18.16 -1.77
CA MET A 22 5.06 18.81 -0.74
C MET A 22 5.86 17.87 0.17
N ALA A 23 6.15 16.61 -0.21
CA ALA A 23 6.80 15.67 0.72
C ALA A 23 8.21 15.18 0.32
N VAL A 24 9.05 16.03 -0.30
CA VAL A 24 10.46 15.67 -0.57
C VAL A 24 11.37 15.86 0.66
N HIS A 25 10.92 16.54 1.73
CA HIS A 25 11.79 16.92 2.86
C HIS A 25 11.26 16.67 4.28
N SER A 26 10.06 16.10 4.49
CA SER A 26 9.45 16.10 5.83
C SER A 26 9.05 14.73 6.37
N THR A 27 9.26 14.62 7.68
CA THR A 27 9.00 13.54 8.64
C THR A 27 7.84 12.59 8.32
N THR A 28 8.00 11.34 8.74
CA THR A 28 7.11 10.16 8.67
C THR A 28 5.61 10.36 8.97
N ALA A 29 5.20 11.53 9.49
CA ALA A 29 3.83 11.86 9.85
C ALA A 29 2.94 12.25 8.64
N GLU A 30 3.47 12.90 7.61
CA GLU A 30 2.66 13.38 6.46
C GLU A 30 2.33 12.27 5.45
N VAL A 31 3.24 11.30 5.33
CA VAL A 31 3.09 10.06 4.56
C VAL A 31 1.89 9.21 5.05
N SER A 32 1.41 9.43 6.28
CA SER A 32 0.29 8.68 6.89
C SER A 32 -1.11 9.20 6.50
N THR A 33 -1.22 10.37 5.86
CA THR A 33 -2.50 11.09 5.80
C THR A 33 -3.45 10.53 4.73
N CYS A 34 -2.96 10.19 3.53
CA CYS A 34 -3.83 9.69 2.44
C CYS A 34 -4.47 8.33 2.77
N GLY A 35 -3.69 7.36 3.28
CA GLY A 35 -4.22 6.06 3.71
C GLY A 35 -5.21 6.16 4.89
N ARG A 36 -5.05 7.19 5.73
CA ARG A 36 -5.99 7.46 6.83
C ARG A 36 -7.35 7.95 6.34
N HIS A 37 -7.39 8.83 5.33
CA HIS A 37 -8.66 9.28 4.73
C HIS A 37 -9.45 8.12 4.12
N TRP A 38 -8.77 7.18 3.48
CA TRP A 38 -9.38 5.95 2.99
C TRP A 38 -9.96 5.09 4.13
N ALA A 39 -9.19 4.86 5.18
CA ALA A 39 -9.63 4.08 6.33
C ALA A 39 -10.87 4.72 7.01
N ASP A 40 -10.87 6.05 7.15
CA ASP A 40 -11.99 6.79 7.73
C ASP A 40 -13.23 6.72 6.83
N ALA A 41 -13.08 6.96 5.52
CA ALA A 41 -14.18 6.92 4.56
C ALA A 41 -14.81 5.52 4.40
N LEU A 42 -14.01 4.46 4.58
CA LEU A 42 -14.47 3.07 4.52
C LEU A 42 -14.90 2.52 5.90
N GLY A 43 -14.85 3.33 6.96
CA GLY A 43 -15.31 2.94 8.29
C GLY A 43 -14.40 1.95 9.04
N VAL A 44 -13.11 1.92 8.69
CA VAL A 44 -12.07 1.07 9.30
C VAL A 44 -10.91 1.88 9.89
N PRO A 45 -11.17 2.90 10.72
CA PRO A 45 -10.16 3.82 11.21
C PRO A 45 -9.06 3.08 11.98
N GLY A 46 -7.81 3.47 11.74
CA GLY A 46 -6.64 2.93 12.44
C GLY A 46 -6.22 1.51 12.02
N GLN A 47 -6.89 0.92 11.02
CA GLN A 47 -6.49 -0.40 10.51
C GLN A 47 -5.53 -0.34 9.31
N TRP A 48 -5.41 0.80 8.65
CA TRP A 48 -4.37 1.04 7.63
C TRP A 48 -2.97 1.10 8.27
N PRO A 49 -1.92 0.53 7.64
CA PRO A 49 -1.88 -0.12 6.33
C PRO A 49 -2.11 -1.64 6.37
N PHE A 50 -2.58 -2.19 7.49
CA PHE A 50 -2.66 -3.65 7.72
C PHE A 50 -4.06 -4.24 7.47
N PHE A 51 -4.93 -3.46 6.86
CA PHE A 51 -6.25 -3.87 6.44
C PHE A 51 -6.35 -3.81 4.93
N ASP A 52 -6.75 -4.92 4.33
CA ASP A 52 -6.93 -5.05 2.90
C ASP A 52 -8.12 -4.20 2.43
N LEU A 53 -7.85 -2.94 2.05
CA LEU A 53 -8.90 -2.04 1.56
C LEU A 53 -9.60 -2.58 0.30
N ALA A 54 -8.96 -3.47 -0.47
CA ALA A 54 -9.51 -3.95 -1.72
C ALA A 54 -10.75 -4.83 -1.52
N VAL A 55 -10.82 -5.58 -0.42
CA VAL A 55 -11.99 -6.42 -0.11
C VAL A 55 -13.26 -5.62 0.15
N MET A 56 -13.14 -4.32 0.48
CA MET A 56 -14.30 -3.44 0.65
C MET A 56 -14.96 -3.06 -0.67
N PHE A 57 -14.24 -3.21 -1.78
CA PHE A 57 -14.73 -2.97 -3.13
C PHE A 57 -15.14 -4.27 -3.82
N ASP A 58 -14.32 -5.30 -3.67
CA ASP A 58 -14.52 -6.58 -4.33
C ASP A 58 -13.92 -7.70 -3.48
N PRO A 59 -14.73 -8.42 -2.69
CA PRO A 59 -14.27 -9.54 -1.88
C PRO A 59 -13.72 -10.71 -2.72
N SER A 60 -14.02 -10.76 -4.02
CA SER A 60 -13.55 -11.82 -4.93
C SER A 60 -12.17 -11.53 -5.53
N VAL A 61 -11.57 -10.37 -5.23
CA VAL A 61 -10.23 -10.03 -5.70
C VAL A 61 -9.19 -10.89 -4.97
N GLU A 62 -8.70 -11.92 -5.66
CA GLU A 62 -7.65 -12.80 -5.14
C GLU A 62 -6.29 -12.47 -5.74
N ASN A 63 -5.26 -12.63 -4.92
CA ASN A 63 -3.87 -12.60 -5.36
C ASN A 63 -3.29 -14.00 -5.31
N ASN A 64 -2.81 -14.49 -6.46
CA ASN A 64 -2.09 -15.76 -6.53
C ASN A 64 -0.75 -15.63 -5.78
N PRO A 65 -0.52 -16.33 -4.66
CA PRO A 65 0.68 -16.10 -3.83
C PRO A 65 2.00 -16.40 -4.53
N VAL A 66 2.00 -17.13 -5.66
CA VAL A 66 3.19 -17.51 -6.43
C VAL A 66 3.97 -16.28 -6.92
N TRP A 67 3.32 -15.16 -7.23
CA TRP A 67 4.03 -13.96 -7.68
C TRP A 67 4.91 -13.35 -6.58
N MET A 68 4.52 -13.50 -5.31
CA MET A 68 5.28 -12.97 -4.17
C MET A 68 6.61 -13.73 -4.00
N GLU A 69 6.57 -15.05 -4.19
CA GLU A 69 7.77 -15.88 -4.14
C GLU A 69 8.74 -15.55 -5.28
N ARG A 70 8.21 -15.33 -6.49
CA ARG A 70 8.99 -14.87 -7.64
C ARG A 70 9.60 -13.49 -7.38
N LEU A 71 8.82 -12.57 -6.82
CA LEU A 71 9.29 -11.23 -6.49
C LEU A 71 10.48 -11.24 -5.53
N GLU A 72 10.41 -12.03 -4.46
CA GLU A 72 11.50 -12.19 -3.49
C GLU A 72 12.72 -12.91 -4.08
N ALA A 73 12.49 -13.86 -5.00
CA ALA A 73 13.58 -14.54 -5.69
C ALA A 73 14.33 -13.57 -6.63
N ASP A 74 13.59 -12.78 -7.41
CA ASP A 74 14.13 -11.81 -8.35
C ASP A 74 14.82 -10.63 -7.64
N SER A 75 14.32 -10.22 -6.47
CA SER A 75 14.95 -9.16 -5.66
C SER A 75 16.19 -9.65 -4.89
N GLY A 76 16.37 -10.98 -4.77
CA GLY A 76 17.40 -11.57 -3.90
C GLY A 76 17.16 -11.31 -2.40
N HIS A 77 15.96 -10.86 -2.02
CA HIS A 77 15.65 -10.41 -0.67
C HIS A 77 14.28 -10.90 -0.20
N LYS A 78 14.25 -11.52 0.99
CA LYS A 78 13.02 -12.01 1.62
C LYS A 78 12.39 -10.91 2.46
N LEU A 79 11.11 -10.63 2.21
CA LEU A 79 10.36 -9.62 2.95
C LEU A 79 9.93 -10.16 4.31
N TRP A 80 9.91 -9.29 5.32
CA TRP A 80 9.28 -9.62 6.60
C TRP A 80 7.77 -9.86 6.44
N THR A 81 7.17 -10.62 7.35
CA THR A 81 5.75 -11.02 7.28
C THR A 81 4.81 -9.83 7.11
N ARG A 82 5.06 -8.72 7.82
CA ARG A 82 4.24 -7.50 7.70
C ARG A 82 4.44 -6.79 6.36
N SER A 83 5.69 -6.66 5.89
CA SER A 83 5.98 -6.15 4.55
C SER A 83 5.28 -7.00 3.48
N ARG A 84 5.35 -8.32 3.59
CA ARG A 84 4.73 -9.27 2.66
C ARG A 84 3.20 -9.13 2.63
N GLN A 85 2.57 -8.93 3.79
CA GLN A 85 1.14 -8.64 3.89
C GLN A 85 0.79 -7.35 3.13
N VAL A 86 1.45 -6.23 3.45
CA VAL A 86 1.16 -4.93 2.83
C VAL A 86 1.40 -4.96 1.31
N VAL A 87 2.48 -5.62 0.85
CA VAL A 87 2.73 -5.80 -0.59
C VAL A 87 1.60 -6.61 -1.24
N ALA A 88 1.06 -7.64 -0.57
CA ALA A 88 -0.09 -8.38 -1.10
C ALA A 88 -1.34 -7.49 -1.20
N ASP A 89 -1.62 -6.69 -0.18
CA ASP A 89 -2.77 -5.77 -0.15
C ASP A 89 -2.65 -4.70 -1.26
N MET A 90 -1.44 -4.18 -1.49
CA MET A 90 -1.14 -3.26 -2.60
C MET A 90 -1.44 -3.85 -3.98
N PHE A 91 -1.06 -5.12 -4.21
CA PHE A 91 -1.35 -5.78 -5.50
C PHE A 91 -2.84 -6.07 -5.68
N ARG A 92 -3.57 -6.39 -4.61
CA ARG A 92 -5.03 -6.55 -4.66
C ARG A 92 -5.70 -5.24 -5.01
N TRP A 93 -5.26 -4.15 -4.36
CA TRP A 93 -5.72 -2.80 -4.65
C TRP A 93 -5.51 -2.42 -6.11
N ALA A 94 -4.30 -2.60 -6.64
CA ALA A 94 -3.99 -2.34 -8.04
C ALA A 94 -4.82 -3.20 -9.02
N SER A 95 -5.28 -4.38 -8.58
CA SER A 95 -6.12 -5.26 -9.39
C SER A 95 -7.58 -4.78 -9.51
N LEU A 96 -7.99 -3.80 -8.70
CA LEU A 96 -9.32 -3.18 -8.81
C LEU A 96 -9.44 -2.25 -10.02
N GLY A 97 -8.33 -1.78 -10.59
CA GLY A 97 -8.32 -0.77 -11.65
C GLY A 97 -8.89 0.56 -11.16
N ASP A 98 -9.72 1.20 -11.97
CA ASP A 98 -10.26 2.54 -11.66
C ASP A 98 -11.46 2.54 -10.70
N ARG A 99 -12.00 1.37 -10.33
CA ARG A 99 -13.18 1.25 -9.45
C ARG A 99 -13.10 2.07 -8.15
N PRO A 100 -11.96 2.13 -7.43
CA PRO A 100 -11.84 2.98 -6.26
C PRO A 100 -11.94 4.48 -6.59
N LYS A 101 -11.34 4.91 -7.70
CA LYS A 101 -11.38 6.31 -8.18
C LYS A 101 -12.76 6.70 -8.70
N GLU A 102 -13.55 5.77 -9.24
CA GLU A 102 -14.94 6.03 -9.62
C GLU A 102 -15.80 6.39 -8.38
N ARG A 103 -15.52 5.76 -7.23
CA ARG A 103 -16.26 6.01 -5.98
C ARG A 103 -15.72 7.21 -5.19
N PHE A 104 -14.41 7.42 -5.22
CA PHE A 104 -13.72 8.49 -4.48
C PHE A 104 -12.71 9.20 -5.40
N PRO A 105 -13.17 10.02 -6.36
CA PRO A 105 -12.30 10.61 -7.38
C PRO A 105 -11.31 11.63 -6.82
N GLU A 106 -11.62 12.26 -5.69
CA GLU A 106 -10.75 13.19 -4.99
C GLU A 106 -9.68 12.52 -4.11
N PHE A 107 -9.72 11.19 -3.94
CA PHE A 107 -8.79 10.49 -3.07
C PHE A 107 -7.56 10.02 -3.85
N ASP A 108 -6.38 10.36 -3.34
CA ASP A 108 -5.11 9.82 -3.82
C ASP A 108 -4.98 8.32 -3.49
N ASP A 109 -4.04 7.62 -4.13
CA ASP A 109 -3.80 6.20 -3.85
C ASP A 109 -3.42 5.98 -2.37
N PRO A 110 -4.13 5.11 -1.62
CA PRO A 110 -3.88 4.89 -0.20
C PRO A 110 -2.51 4.27 0.08
N TYR A 111 -1.92 3.56 -0.88
CA TYR A 111 -0.67 2.83 -0.71
C TYR A 111 0.55 3.50 -1.35
N GLU A 112 0.40 4.65 -2.00
CA GLU A 112 1.51 5.48 -2.48
C GLU A 112 2.60 5.70 -1.38
N PRO A 113 2.24 6.04 -0.13
CA PRO A 113 3.14 6.00 1.03
C PRO A 113 4.01 4.74 1.16
N MET A 114 3.39 3.57 0.96
CA MET A 114 4.04 2.28 1.16
C MET A 114 4.94 1.90 -0.02
N ILE A 115 4.53 2.27 -1.23
CA ILE A 115 5.36 2.16 -2.43
C ILE A 115 6.67 2.90 -2.21
N GLN A 116 6.59 4.17 -1.79
CA GLN A 116 7.79 4.99 -1.56
C GLN A 116 8.69 4.47 -0.43
N LEU A 117 8.12 3.85 0.61
CA LEU A 117 8.91 3.20 1.67
C LEU A 117 9.73 2.04 1.08
N LEU A 118 9.06 1.14 0.34
CA LEU A 118 9.67 -0.06 -0.22
C LEU A 118 10.70 0.26 -1.31
N GLU A 119 10.46 1.29 -2.12
CA GLU A 119 11.42 1.75 -3.14
C GLU A 119 12.74 2.23 -2.55
N ARG A 120 12.73 2.76 -1.33
CA ARG A 120 13.93 3.19 -0.59
C ARG A 120 14.61 2.04 0.16
N GLY A 121 14.15 0.81 -0.05
CA GLY A 121 14.64 -0.37 0.69
C GLY A 121 14.13 -0.45 2.13
N GLY A 122 13.10 0.32 2.47
CA GLY A 122 12.45 0.26 3.78
C GLY A 122 11.55 -0.96 3.92
N GLU A 123 11.31 -1.38 5.15
CA GLU A 123 10.44 -2.51 5.48
C GLU A 123 9.64 -2.26 6.76
N ILE A 124 8.51 -2.95 6.89
CA ILE A 124 7.71 -2.93 8.11
C ILE A 124 8.18 -4.05 9.03
N TRP A 125 8.83 -3.65 10.12
CA TRP A 125 9.22 -4.58 11.16
C TRP A 125 7.98 -5.11 11.90
N PRO A 126 7.92 -6.42 12.25
CA PRO A 126 6.89 -6.90 13.15
C PRO A 126 7.00 -6.14 14.47
N ALA A 127 5.88 -5.66 15.01
CA ALA A 127 5.88 -5.09 16.36
C ALA A 127 6.39 -6.17 17.31
N THR A 128 7.60 -6.00 17.85
CA THR A 128 8.09 -6.83 18.94
C THR A 128 7.09 -6.65 20.07
N ALA A 129 6.47 -7.74 20.52
CA ALA A 129 5.67 -7.74 21.73
C ALA A 129 6.52 -7.08 22.82
N ARG A 130 6.13 -5.88 23.26
CA ARG A 130 6.76 -5.23 24.39
C ARG A 130 6.45 -6.12 25.57
N SER A 131 7.41 -6.96 25.97
CA SER A 131 7.33 -7.68 27.23
C SER A 131 7.32 -6.64 28.34
N SER A 132 6.11 -6.33 28.80
CA SER A 132 5.91 -5.64 30.07
C SER A 132 6.36 -6.61 31.16
N SER A 133 7.63 -6.50 31.55
CA SER A 133 8.12 -7.07 32.80
C SER A 133 7.47 -6.29 33.94
N THR A 134 6.56 -6.95 34.66
CA THR A 134 6.09 -6.55 35.99
C THR A 134 6.97 -7.21 37.04
#